data_AF-A0A0W0Z6C3-F1
#
_entry.id   AF-A0A0W0Z6C3-F1
#
_cell.length_a   1.000
_cell.length_b   1.000
_cell.length_c   1.000
_cell.angle_alpha   90.00
_cell.angle_beta   90.00
_cell.angle_gamma   90.00
#
_symmetry.space_group_name_H-M   'P 1'
#
loop_
_entity.id
_entity.type
_entity.pdbx_description
1 polymer ?
#
loop_
_entity_poly.entity_id
_entity_poly.type
_entity_poly.pdbx_seq_one_letter_code
_entity_poly.pdbx_strand_id
1 'polypeptide(L)'
;MLIKRPIYNQQLKCVALEIIANDQEKEPQELLQPFTTIIRNADASLPLFVPYALRTLVELPEPPLENPIILKLHAADINQLYPIDELQNSLYSIALMIDDPKQLAWLNFAEYIALSEHLMAMADVTRVVKYSQAKQRKVIAYGIANINCFDQCKGLTMDYYCGDFLFQPHKQDTREIAANKLNLLTLIDKLQHSQVNLDDIIELIQTDPLLSYQLLKIANSAAFSGYQAVKSIQQAVTRLGIIHLKNWVMVLSMKNVSDKPVEIVESGLIRAQMAQKLAHANQNLCEQSAYTTGLLSVLDSLLDSPMSVLIDKITLADEIKMALLSREGALGELLSTVIAYEEGHWEALNGDEYCGMDLSQVYIACLEQVSFGKKAMTGM
;
A
#
# COMPACT_ATOMS: atom_id res chain seq x y z
N MET A 1 15.83 -3.26 4.49
CA MET A 1 14.35 -3.41 4.44
C MET A 1 13.88 -3.07 3.03
N LEU A 2 12.81 -3.70 2.55
CA LEU A 2 12.23 -3.42 1.24
C LEU A 2 10.70 -3.29 1.34
N ILE A 3 10.15 -2.32 0.62
CA ILE A 3 8.71 -2.19 0.36
C ILE A 3 8.42 -1.95 -1.11
N LYS A 4 7.14 -2.05 -1.47
CA LYS A 4 6.64 -1.61 -2.77
C LYS A 4 5.66 -0.45 -2.57
N ARG A 5 5.78 0.59 -3.38
CA ARG A 5 4.87 1.73 -3.39
C ARG A 5 4.25 1.91 -4.78
N PRO A 6 2.93 2.07 -4.91
CA PRO A 6 2.31 2.37 -6.19
C PRO A 6 2.57 3.82 -6.64
N ILE A 7 2.73 4.00 -7.94
CA ILE A 7 2.81 5.30 -8.61
C ILE A 7 1.52 5.50 -9.41
N TYR A 8 0.90 6.67 -9.27
CA TYR A 8 -0.41 6.97 -9.82
C TYR A 8 -0.35 7.96 -10.97
N ASN A 9 -1.35 7.92 -11.84
CA ASN A 9 -1.64 9.01 -12.78
C ASN A 9 -2.65 10.03 -12.18
N GLN A 10 -3.03 11.04 -12.97
CA GLN A 10 -3.98 12.09 -12.55
C GLN A 10 -5.38 11.58 -12.17
N GLN A 11 -5.76 10.39 -12.64
CA GLN A 11 -7.03 9.73 -12.33
C GLN A 11 -6.90 8.75 -11.15
N LEU A 12 -5.76 8.77 -10.43
CA LEU A 12 -5.45 7.85 -9.34
C LEU A 12 -5.45 6.38 -9.74
N LYS A 13 -5.23 6.09 -11.03
CA LYS A 13 -4.95 4.72 -11.48
C LYS A 13 -3.47 4.42 -11.22
N CYS A 14 -3.19 3.28 -10.61
CA CYS A 14 -1.82 2.76 -10.52
C CYS A 14 -1.27 2.49 -11.93
N VAL A 15 -0.13 3.10 -12.24
CA VAL A 15 0.53 3.05 -13.56
C VAL A 15 1.96 2.55 -13.50
N ALA A 16 2.56 2.46 -12.32
CA ALA A 16 3.86 1.86 -12.09
C ALA A 16 4.00 1.46 -10.61
N LEU A 17 5.01 0.66 -10.29
CA LEU A 17 5.37 0.31 -8.93
C LEU A 17 6.80 0.78 -8.67
N GLU A 18 7.04 1.22 -7.45
CA GLU A 18 8.34 1.61 -6.95
C GLU A 18 8.80 0.65 -5.88
N ILE A 19 10.05 0.20 -5.97
CA ILE A 19 10.75 -0.46 -4.88
C ILE A 19 11.44 0.62 -4.05
N ILE A 20 11.19 0.60 -2.75
CA ILE A 20 11.91 1.46 -1.80
C ILE A 20 12.76 0.54 -0.94
N ALA A 21 14.01 0.93 -0.76
CA ALA A 21 14.98 0.21 0.04
C ALA A 21 15.55 1.15 1.10
N ASN A 22 15.80 0.62 2.29
CA ASN A 22 16.51 1.37 3.31
C ASN A 22 17.99 1.38 2.92
N ASP A 23 18.62 2.56 2.90
CA ASP A 23 20.02 2.77 2.50
C ASP A 23 21.04 2.13 3.47
N GLN A 24 20.58 1.50 4.55
CA GLN A 24 21.40 0.76 5.50
C GLN A 24 21.99 -0.51 4.84
N GLU A 25 23.32 -0.53 4.75
CA GLU A 25 24.35 -1.56 4.45
C GLU A 25 23.98 -3.05 4.36
N LYS A 26 22.81 -3.46 3.85
CA LYS A 26 22.54 -4.87 3.53
C LYS A 26 23.13 -5.19 2.17
N GLU A 27 24.00 -6.20 2.13
CA GLU A 27 24.56 -6.76 0.91
C GLU A 27 23.41 -7.11 -0.06
N PRO A 28 23.52 -6.79 -1.36
CA PRO A 28 22.46 -7.07 -2.34
C PRO A 28 21.94 -8.53 -2.29
N GLN A 29 22.81 -9.49 -1.96
CA GLN A 29 22.44 -10.90 -1.85
C GLN A 29 21.36 -11.18 -0.79
N GLU A 30 21.37 -10.46 0.34
CA GLU A 30 20.36 -10.60 1.40
C GLU A 30 18.99 -10.08 0.95
N LEU A 31 19.00 -9.11 0.03
CA LEU A 31 17.80 -8.50 -0.50
C LEU A 31 17.20 -9.27 -1.68
N LEU A 32 17.92 -10.23 -2.26
CA LEU A 32 17.48 -10.95 -3.46
C LEU A 32 16.16 -11.71 -3.26
N GLN A 33 16.03 -12.46 -2.17
CA GLN A 33 14.81 -13.24 -1.89
C GLN A 33 13.60 -12.34 -1.59
N PRO A 34 13.70 -11.31 -0.71
CA PRO A 34 12.64 -10.33 -0.52
C PRO A 34 12.26 -9.60 -1.82
N PHE A 35 13.24 -9.14 -2.60
CA PHE A 35 13.04 -8.45 -3.87
C PHE A 35 12.28 -9.32 -4.88
N THR A 36 12.73 -10.56 -5.08
CA THR A 36 12.08 -11.53 -5.98
C THR A 36 10.63 -11.80 -5.55
N THR A 37 10.40 -11.88 -4.24
CA THR A 37 9.05 -12.12 -3.70
C THR A 37 8.11 -10.94 -3.94
N ILE A 38 8.60 -9.71 -3.76
CA ILE A 38 7.82 -8.49 -4.07
C ILE A 38 7.42 -8.48 -5.55
N ILE A 39 8.38 -8.77 -6.45
CA ILE A 39 8.16 -8.67 -7.89
C ILE A 39 7.25 -9.78 -8.41
N ARG A 40 7.40 -11.02 -7.92
CA ARG A 40 6.50 -12.13 -8.28
C ARG A 40 5.02 -11.84 -7.96
N ASN A 41 4.77 -10.97 -6.99
CA ASN A 41 3.43 -10.55 -6.56
C ASN A 41 3.02 -9.19 -7.12
N ALA A 42 3.85 -8.58 -7.96
CA ALA A 42 3.55 -7.37 -8.72
C ALA A 42 2.84 -7.71 -10.04
N ASP A 43 2.15 -6.73 -10.60
CA ASP A 43 1.62 -6.83 -11.96
C ASP A 43 2.80 -6.69 -12.95
N ALA A 44 3.08 -7.75 -13.71
CA ALA A 44 4.19 -7.81 -14.66
C ALA A 44 4.07 -6.75 -15.78
N SER A 45 2.88 -6.22 -16.04
CA SER A 45 2.65 -5.20 -17.07
C SER A 45 3.03 -3.78 -16.63
N LEU A 46 3.16 -3.54 -15.32
CA LEU A 46 3.49 -2.23 -14.78
C LEU A 46 5.01 -2.00 -14.79
N PRO A 47 5.49 -0.81 -15.18
CA PRO A 47 6.89 -0.45 -15.00
C PRO A 47 7.31 -0.54 -13.53
N LEU A 48 8.53 -1.00 -13.28
CA LEU A 48 9.12 -1.15 -11.97
C LEU A 48 10.26 -0.15 -11.79
N PHE A 49 10.07 0.83 -10.92
CA PHE A 49 11.08 1.78 -10.50
C PHE A 49 11.93 1.15 -9.40
N VAL A 50 13.21 0.90 -9.67
CA VAL A 50 14.14 0.26 -8.75
C VAL A 50 15.28 1.23 -8.42
N PRO A 51 15.67 1.42 -7.14
CA PRO A 51 16.83 2.24 -6.81
C PRO A 51 18.06 1.80 -7.59
N TYR A 52 18.82 2.75 -8.12
CA TYR A 52 20.00 2.45 -8.95
C TYR A 52 21.02 1.58 -8.21
N ALA A 53 21.15 1.76 -6.89
CA ALA A 53 21.97 0.93 -6.02
C ALA A 53 21.61 -0.57 -6.06
N LEU A 54 20.36 -0.91 -6.39
CA LEU A 54 19.85 -2.28 -6.49
C LEU A 54 19.83 -2.84 -7.92
N ARG A 55 20.47 -2.16 -8.89
CA ARG A 55 20.49 -2.58 -10.30
C ARG A 55 20.94 -4.03 -10.50
N THR A 56 21.87 -4.52 -9.69
CA THR A 56 22.37 -5.89 -9.81
C THR A 56 21.29 -6.91 -9.50
N LEU A 57 20.33 -6.61 -8.61
CA LEU A 57 19.20 -7.50 -8.31
C LEU A 57 18.23 -7.66 -9.49
N VAL A 58 18.20 -6.69 -10.39
CA VAL A 58 17.43 -6.77 -11.64
C VAL A 58 18.11 -7.67 -12.66
N GLU A 59 19.44 -7.72 -12.64
CA GLU A 59 20.27 -8.45 -13.62
C GLU A 59 20.46 -9.93 -13.26
N LEU A 60 20.25 -10.31 -12.00
CA LEU A 60 20.44 -11.67 -11.48
C LEU A 60 19.34 -12.71 -11.82
N PRO A 61 18.04 -12.39 -11.92
CA PRO A 61 16.99 -13.40 -12.07
C PRO A 61 17.01 -14.15 -13.42
N GLU A 62 16.83 -15.47 -13.36
CA GLU A 62 16.57 -16.33 -14.54
C GLU A 62 15.23 -17.08 -14.37
N PRO A 63 14.22 -16.86 -15.24
CA PRO A 63 14.20 -15.95 -16.40
C PRO A 63 14.23 -14.46 -15.99
N PRO A 64 14.61 -13.55 -16.91
CA PRO A 64 14.60 -12.12 -16.67
C PRO A 64 13.21 -11.61 -16.25
N LEU A 65 13.20 -10.50 -15.52
CA LEU A 65 11.97 -9.85 -15.08
C LEU A 65 11.13 -9.41 -16.28
N GLU A 66 9.82 -9.71 -16.24
CA GLU A 66 8.88 -9.34 -17.30
C GLU A 66 8.54 -7.84 -17.29
N ASN A 67 8.68 -7.18 -16.13
CA ASN A 67 8.39 -5.76 -15.96
C ASN A 67 9.36 -4.88 -16.77
N PRO A 68 8.88 -3.78 -17.38
CA PRO A 68 9.75 -2.70 -17.84
C PRO A 68 10.49 -2.08 -16.65
N ILE A 69 11.82 -2.15 -16.64
CA ILE A 69 12.63 -1.65 -15.51
C ILE A 69 13.03 -0.20 -15.75
N ILE A 70 12.89 0.62 -14.71
CA ILE A 70 13.35 2.00 -14.66
C ILE A 70 14.25 2.15 -13.43
N LEU A 71 15.51 2.53 -13.61
CA LEU A 71 16.43 2.74 -12.51
C LEU A 71 16.30 4.15 -11.94
N LYS A 72 15.94 4.26 -10.67
CA LYS A 72 15.77 5.51 -9.94
C LYS A 72 17.10 5.95 -9.33
N LEU A 73 17.59 7.12 -9.74
CA LEU A 73 18.89 7.66 -9.36
C LEU A 73 18.74 9.08 -8.79
N HIS A 74 19.42 9.39 -7.69
CA HIS A 74 19.50 10.78 -7.21
C HIS A 74 20.47 11.58 -8.06
N ALA A 75 20.05 12.78 -8.49
CA ALA A 75 20.89 13.65 -9.31
C ALA A 75 22.18 14.10 -8.60
N ALA A 76 22.17 14.09 -7.26
CA ALA A 76 23.37 14.32 -6.45
C ALA A 76 24.43 13.22 -6.64
N ASP A 77 24.02 11.99 -6.95
CA ASP A 77 24.91 10.84 -7.03
C ASP A 77 25.69 10.79 -8.35
N ILE A 78 25.26 11.57 -9.36
CA ILE A 78 25.95 11.67 -10.66
C ILE A 78 27.34 12.28 -10.46
N ASN A 79 28.37 11.55 -10.86
CA ASN A 79 29.79 11.85 -10.66
C ASN A 79 30.26 11.92 -9.18
N GLN A 80 29.37 11.65 -8.22
CA GLN A 80 29.74 11.50 -6.82
C GLN A 80 29.86 10.03 -6.44
N LEU A 81 28.81 9.25 -6.67
CA LEU A 81 28.77 7.80 -6.44
C LEU A 81 28.90 7.01 -7.74
N TYR A 82 28.32 7.53 -8.83
CA TYR A 82 28.27 6.84 -10.11
C TYR A 82 28.84 7.72 -11.23
N PRO A 83 29.94 7.31 -11.90
CA PRO A 83 30.48 8.01 -13.06
C PRO A 83 29.45 8.12 -14.19
N ILE A 84 29.38 9.28 -14.84
CA ILE A 84 28.40 9.49 -15.93
C ILE A 84 28.54 8.50 -17.09
N ASP A 85 29.77 8.06 -17.41
CA ASP A 85 30.02 7.10 -18.48
C ASP A 85 29.37 5.74 -18.18
N GLU A 86 29.34 5.33 -16.91
CA GLU A 86 28.64 4.12 -16.48
C GLU A 86 27.12 4.28 -16.64
N LEU A 87 26.59 5.44 -16.23
CA LEU A 87 25.17 5.72 -16.30
C LEU A 87 24.67 5.81 -17.76
N GLN A 88 25.47 6.39 -18.67
CA GLN A 88 25.16 6.49 -20.11
C GLN A 88 25.11 5.13 -20.82
N ASN A 89 25.82 4.13 -20.30
CA ASN A 89 25.84 2.77 -20.84
C ASN A 89 24.74 1.88 -20.22
N SER A 90 23.84 2.44 -19.41
CA SER A 90 22.76 1.67 -18.81
C SER A 90 21.83 1.07 -19.87
N LEU A 91 21.48 -0.21 -19.69
CA LEU A 91 20.51 -0.90 -20.53
C LEU A 91 19.05 -0.56 -20.18
N TYR A 92 18.84 0.15 -19.08
CA TYR A 92 17.54 0.48 -18.53
C TYR A 92 17.28 1.98 -18.59
N SER A 93 16.00 2.37 -18.71
CA SER A 93 15.62 3.78 -18.60
C SER A 93 15.94 4.31 -17.21
N ILE A 94 16.21 5.61 -17.11
CA ILE A 94 16.56 6.25 -15.85
C ILE A 94 15.44 7.19 -15.41
N ALA A 95 15.12 7.11 -14.12
CA ALA A 95 14.35 8.12 -13.41
C ALA A 95 15.26 8.94 -12.52
N LEU A 96 15.39 10.22 -12.85
CA LEU A 96 16.27 11.12 -12.12
C LEU A 96 15.50 11.87 -11.04
N MET A 97 15.87 11.65 -9.79
CA MET A 97 15.37 12.37 -8.63
C MET A 97 16.08 13.72 -8.51
N ILE A 98 15.31 14.81 -8.58
CA ILE A 98 15.78 16.18 -8.48
C ILE A 98 15.16 16.81 -7.23
N ASP A 99 16.04 17.26 -6.33
CA ASP A 99 15.70 17.84 -5.03
C ASP A 99 16.22 19.27 -4.86
N ASP A 100 17.27 19.65 -5.60
CA ASP A 100 17.86 21.00 -5.58
C ASP A 100 17.85 21.65 -6.99
N PRO A 101 17.60 22.97 -7.12
CA PRO A 101 17.58 23.64 -8.42
C PRO A 101 18.85 23.48 -9.26
N LYS A 102 20.04 23.33 -8.65
CA LYS A 102 21.30 23.13 -9.38
C LYS A 102 21.33 21.78 -10.11
N GLN A 103 20.59 20.79 -9.61
CA GLN A 103 20.50 19.47 -10.23
C GLN A 103 19.69 19.47 -11.53
N LEU A 104 18.95 20.55 -11.84
CA LEU A 104 18.23 20.71 -13.10
C LEU A 104 19.17 20.74 -14.33
N ALA A 105 20.48 20.95 -14.13
CA ALA A 105 21.47 20.79 -15.20
C ALA A 105 21.47 19.37 -15.82
N TRP A 106 21.02 18.37 -15.06
CA TRP A 106 20.96 16.96 -15.47
C TRP A 106 19.64 16.58 -16.15
N LEU A 107 18.70 17.49 -16.37
CA LEU A 107 17.38 17.18 -16.97
C LEU A 107 17.46 16.40 -18.28
N ASN A 108 18.54 16.59 -19.06
CA ASN A 108 18.71 15.93 -20.34
C ASN A 108 19.24 14.49 -20.26
N PHE A 109 19.55 14.01 -19.07
CA PHE A 109 20.15 12.72 -18.83
C PHE A 109 19.14 11.56 -18.76
N ALA A 110 17.88 11.83 -18.39
CA ALA A 110 16.91 10.80 -18.04
C ALA A 110 15.58 10.91 -18.80
N GLU A 111 14.89 9.78 -19.00
CA GLU A 111 13.55 9.71 -19.60
C GLU A 111 12.45 10.09 -18.61
N TYR A 112 12.69 9.85 -17.31
CA TYR A 112 11.77 10.20 -16.23
C TYR A 112 12.44 11.24 -15.32
N ILE A 113 11.71 12.32 -15.05
CA ILE A 113 12.17 13.41 -14.19
C ILE A 113 11.25 13.45 -12.97
N ALA A 114 11.79 13.04 -11.83
CA ALA A 114 11.06 13.04 -10.58
C ALA A 114 11.45 14.27 -9.75
N LEU A 115 10.50 15.17 -9.57
CA LEU A 115 10.65 16.41 -8.82
C LEU A 115 10.13 16.19 -7.40
N SER A 116 10.99 16.37 -6.41
CA SER A 116 10.61 16.20 -5.01
C SER A 116 9.62 17.27 -4.55
N GLU A 117 8.82 16.94 -3.53
CA GLU A 117 7.99 17.93 -2.83
C GLU A 117 8.83 19.11 -2.29
N HIS A 118 10.05 18.84 -1.81
CA HIS A 118 10.98 19.86 -1.32
C HIS A 118 11.36 20.87 -2.41
N LEU A 119 11.76 20.40 -3.60
CA LEU A 119 12.08 21.26 -4.73
C LEU A 119 10.88 22.11 -5.15
N MET A 120 9.69 21.50 -5.22
CA MET A 120 8.46 22.18 -5.61
C MET A 120 8.02 23.25 -4.59
N ALA A 121 8.35 23.07 -3.31
CA ALA A 121 8.13 24.09 -2.28
C ALA A 121 9.11 25.27 -2.39
N MET A 122 10.32 25.05 -2.90
CA MET A 122 11.36 26.07 -3.00
C MET A 122 11.35 26.84 -4.32
N ALA A 123 10.82 26.26 -5.39
CA ALA A 123 10.90 26.84 -6.73
C ALA A 123 9.66 26.54 -7.60
N ASP A 124 9.33 27.47 -8.49
CA ASP A 124 8.33 27.23 -9.54
C ASP A 124 8.91 26.31 -10.61
N VAL A 125 8.43 25.06 -10.62
CA VAL A 125 8.85 24.02 -11.56
C VAL A 125 8.06 24.02 -12.88
N THR A 126 7.12 24.95 -13.10
CA THR A 126 6.24 24.96 -14.30
C THR A 126 7.03 24.91 -15.61
N ARG A 127 8.13 25.66 -15.70
CA ARG A 127 9.00 25.66 -16.89
C ARG A 127 9.73 24.33 -17.07
N VAL A 128 10.14 23.70 -15.97
CA VAL A 128 10.80 22.40 -15.97
C VAL A 128 9.84 21.33 -16.48
N VAL A 129 8.60 21.30 -15.97
CA VAL A 129 7.57 20.35 -16.41
C VAL A 129 7.33 20.49 -17.92
N LYS A 130 7.04 21.71 -18.40
CA LYS A 130 6.78 21.97 -19.82
C LYS A 130 7.97 21.62 -20.72
N TYR A 131 9.18 21.97 -20.29
CA TYR A 131 10.41 21.65 -21.04
C TYR A 131 10.61 20.13 -21.16
N SER A 132 10.46 19.40 -20.05
CA SER A 132 10.61 17.94 -20.01
C SER A 132 9.57 17.25 -20.91
N GLN A 133 8.30 17.66 -20.82
CA GLN A 133 7.24 17.11 -21.68
C GLN A 133 7.44 17.42 -23.16
N ALA A 134 7.91 18.62 -23.51
CA ALA A 134 8.26 18.96 -24.90
C ALA A 134 9.40 18.09 -25.46
N LYS A 135 10.21 17.49 -24.58
CA LYS A 135 11.26 16.51 -24.91
C LYS A 135 10.80 15.06 -24.75
N GLN A 136 9.48 14.81 -24.64
CA GLN A 136 8.88 13.49 -24.47
C GLN A 136 9.32 12.76 -23.19
N ARG A 137 9.77 13.49 -22.17
CA ARG A 137 10.07 12.94 -20.84
C ARG A 137 8.83 12.89 -19.98
N LYS A 138 8.77 11.90 -19.10
CA LYS A 138 7.70 11.77 -18.11
C LYS A 138 8.09 12.51 -16.83
N VAL A 139 7.18 13.33 -16.31
CA VAL A 139 7.43 14.10 -15.10
C VAL A 139 6.64 13.51 -13.93
N ILE A 140 7.33 13.28 -12.83
CA ILE A 140 6.79 12.65 -11.61
C ILE A 140 6.83 13.69 -10.48
N ALA A 141 5.68 13.97 -9.86
CA ALA A 141 5.65 14.61 -8.56
C ALA A 141 5.95 13.53 -7.50
N TYR A 142 7.07 13.68 -6.79
CA TYR A 142 7.60 12.63 -5.92
C TYR A 142 7.62 13.04 -4.46
N GLY A 143 7.34 12.07 -3.58
CA GLY A 143 7.33 12.25 -2.13
C GLY A 143 6.17 13.10 -1.66
N ILE A 144 5.03 13.07 -2.38
CA ILE A 144 3.86 13.89 -2.07
C ILE A 144 3.22 13.42 -0.75
N ALA A 145 3.29 14.24 0.28
CA ALA A 145 2.84 13.89 1.62
C ALA A 145 1.32 13.93 1.80
N ASN A 146 0.60 14.77 1.05
CA ASN A 146 -0.84 14.99 1.28
C ASN A 146 -1.62 15.35 0.00
N ILE A 147 -2.95 15.25 0.12
CA ILE A 147 -3.86 15.43 -1.01
C ILE A 147 -3.86 16.86 -1.58
N ASN A 148 -3.56 17.89 -0.77
CA ASN A 148 -3.47 19.26 -1.29
C ASN A 148 -2.25 19.42 -2.20
N CYS A 149 -1.11 18.82 -1.82
CA CYS A 149 0.08 18.79 -2.66
C CYS A 149 -0.18 18.01 -3.97
N PHE A 150 -0.94 16.92 -3.89
CA PHE A 150 -1.40 16.20 -5.09
C PHE A 150 -2.23 17.10 -6.02
N ASP A 151 -3.23 17.81 -5.50
CA ASP A 151 -4.08 18.72 -6.29
C ASP A 151 -3.28 19.87 -6.94
N GLN A 152 -2.29 20.42 -6.23
CA GLN A 152 -1.37 21.42 -6.77
C GLN A 152 -0.53 20.85 -7.93
N CYS A 153 0.07 19.67 -7.72
CA CYS A 153 0.87 19.00 -8.75
C CYS A 153 0.01 18.63 -9.98
N LYS A 154 -1.26 18.27 -9.76
CA LYS A 154 -2.23 18.00 -10.83
C LYS A 154 -2.49 19.24 -11.68
N GLY A 155 -2.54 20.42 -11.06
CA GLY A 155 -2.62 21.71 -11.77
C GLY A 155 -1.40 22.00 -12.65
N LEU A 156 -0.23 21.42 -12.33
CA LEU A 156 0.99 21.51 -13.13
C LEU A 156 1.03 20.51 -14.30
N THR A 157 -0.02 19.70 -14.48
CA THR A 157 -0.15 18.72 -15.56
C THR A 157 0.97 17.67 -15.61
N MET A 158 1.50 17.28 -14.44
CA MET A 158 2.50 16.21 -14.35
C MET A 158 1.89 14.85 -14.77
N ASP A 159 2.75 13.95 -15.25
CA ASP A 159 2.34 12.63 -15.74
C ASP A 159 1.99 11.70 -14.57
N TYR A 160 2.87 11.65 -13.55
CA TYR A 160 2.79 10.67 -12.46
C TYR A 160 2.94 11.31 -11.06
N TYR A 161 2.45 10.60 -10.04
CA TYR A 161 2.36 11.04 -8.65
C TYR A 161 2.75 9.89 -7.71
N CYS A 162 3.72 10.12 -6.83
CA CYS A 162 4.18 9.14 -5.84
C CYS A 162 4.29 9.77 -4.45
N GLY A 163 3.81 9.09 -3.41
CA GLY A 163 3.88 9.51 -2.01
C GLY A 163 2.74 8.94 -1.16
N ASP A 164 2.56 9.46 0.05
CA ASP A 164 1.59 8.96 1.05
C ASP A 164 0.24 9.66 1.00
N PHE A 165 0.04 10.56 0.03
CA PHE A 165 -1.15 11.41 -0.11
C PHE A 165 -2.50 10.67 -0.13
N LEU A 166 -2.51 9.36 -0.40
CA LEU A 166 -3.73 8.54 -0.36
C LEU A 166 -4.17 8.12 1.05
N PHE A 167 -3.28 8.15 2.05
CA PHE A 167 -3.57 7.69 3.41
C PHE A 167 -4.05 8.82 4.33
N GLN A 168 -4.53 9.92 3.74
CA GLN A 168 -5.14 11.03 4.46
C GLN A 168 -6.55 11.27 3.91
N PRO A 169 -7.55 11.51 4.78
CA PRO A 169 -8.88 11.87 4.32
C PRO A 169 -8.82 13.19 3.53
N HIS A 170 -9.56 13.27 2.43
CA HIS A 170 -9.75 14.57 1.78
C HIS A 170 -10.43 15.51 2.79
N LYS A 171 -9.88 16.71 2.96
CA LYS A 171 -10.55 17.78 3.73
C LYS A 171 -11.79 18.24 2.95
N GLN A 172 -12.86 17.45 2.99
CA GLN A 172 -14.18 17.95 2.65
C GLN A 172 -14.78 18.56 3.91
N ASP A 173 -15.46 19.70 3.74
CA ASP A 173 -16.40 20.18 4.75
C ASP A 173 -17.27 19.00 5.17
N THR A 174 -17.41 18.80 6.48
CA THR A 174 -18.24 17.82 7.20
C THR A 174 -19.68 17.75 6.68
N ARG A 175 -19.86 17.28 5.46
CA ARG A 175 -21.14 16.99 4.83
C ARG A 175 -21.44 15.53 5.11
N GLU A 176 -22.71 15.27 5.37
CA GLU A 176 -23.25 13.98 5.80
C GLU A 176 -22.58 12.79 5.11
N ILE A 177 -22.22 11.77 5.91
CA ILE A 177 -21.68 10.52 5.37
C ILE A 177 -22.73 9.91 4.45
N ALA A 178 -22.34 9.64 3.20
CA ALA A 178 -23.22 9.05 2.20
C ALA A 178 -23.81 7.71 2.67
N ALA A 179 -25.05 7.40 2.25
CA ALA A 179 -25.80 6.24 2.74
C ALA A 179 -25.07 4.89 2.54
N ASN A 180 -24.38 4.70 1.42
CA ASN A 180 -23.57 3.51 1.17
C ASN A 180 -22.41 3.37 2.17
N LYS A 181 -21.77 4.48 2.56
CA LYS A 181 -20.73 4.50 3.59
C LYS A 181 -21.31 4.22 4.99
N LEU A 182 -22.51 4.68 5.29
CA LEU A 182 -23.21 4.33 6.54
C LEU A 182 -23.55 2.82 6.61
N ASN A 183 -23.95 2.23 5.48
CA ASN A 183 -24.19 0.78 5.41
C ASN A 183 -22.91 -0.02 5.70
N LEU A 184 -21.76 0.44 5.20
CA LEU A 184 -20.46 -0.15 5.53
C LEU A 184 -20.17 -0.08 7.03
N LEU A 185 -20.34 1.08 7.66
CA LEU A 185 -20.10 1.24 9.10
C LEU A 185 -21.03 0.34 9.92
N THR A 186 -22.30 0.23 9.52
CA THR A 186 -23.28 -0.67 10.14
C THR A 186 -22.86 -2.14 10.01
N LEU A 187 -22.32 -2.53 8.85
CA LEU A 187 -21.80 -3.88 8.65
C LEU A 187 -20.57 -4.13 9.53
N ILE A 188 -19.62 -3.21 9.57
CA ILE A 188 -18.43 -3.33 10.42
C ILE A 188 -18.85 -3.48 11.89
N ASP A 189 -19.78 -2.64 12.36
CA ASP A 189 -20.31 -2.70 13.72
C ASP A 189 -20.88 -4.08 14.06
N LYS A 190 -21.71 -4.65 13.18
CA LYS A 190 -22.24 -6.02 13.34
C LYS A 190 -21.14 -7.07 13.36
N LEU A 191 -20.13 -6.98 12.49
CA LEU A 191 -19.07 -7.99 12.45
C LEU A 191 -18.20 -7.98 13.71
N GLN A 192 -18.02 -6.81 14.33
CA GLN A 192 -17.20 -6.61 15.53
C GLN A 192 -17.93 -6.97 16.83
N HIS A 193 -19.26 -7.04 16.82
CA HIS A 193 -20.02 -7.50 17.97
C HIS A 193 -19.74 -8.98 18.28
N SER A 194 -19.33 -9.24 19.53
CA SER A 194 -18.92 -10.57 20.00
C SER A 194 -20.07 -11.59 20.08
N GLN A 195 -21.33 -11.12 20.10
CA GLN A 195 -22.53 -11.94 20.26
C GLN A 195 -23.30 -12.21 18.96
N VAL A 196 -22.83 -11.73 17.80
CA VAL A 196 -23.60 -11.91 16.56
C VAL A 196 -23.65 -13.38 16.16
N ASN A 197 -24.87 -13.87 15.93
CA ASN A 197 -25.10 -15.24 15.48
C ASN A 197 -24.51 -15.41 14.08
N LEU A 198 -23.90 -16.58 13.84
CA LEU A 198 -23.40 -16.98 12.53
C LEU A 198 -24.48 -16.84 11.45
N ASP A 199 -25.72 -17.23 11.78
CA ASP A 199 -26.84 -17.18 10.85
C ASP A 199 -27.16 -15.74 10.41
N ASP A 200 -27.07 -14.77 11.31
CA ASP A 200 -27.32 -13.35 11.00
C ASP A 200 -26.27 -12.81 10.02
N ILE A 201 -25.00 -13.23 10.18
CA ILE A 201 -23.90 -12.86 9.27
C ILE A 201 -24.13 -13.51 7.90
N ILE A 202 -24.51 -14.78 7.86
CA ILE A 202 -24.79 -15.50 6.62
C ILE A 202 -25.96 -14.86 5.87
N GLU A 203 -27.05 -14.53 6.57
CA GLU A 203 -28.21 -13.86 5.99
C GLU A 203 -27.82 -12.50 5.41
N LEU A 204 -27.05 -11.69 6.18
CA LEU A 204 -26.56 -10.40 5.71
C LEU A 204 -25.76 -10.54 4.41
N ILE A 205 -24.81 -11.48 4.36
CA ILE A 205 -24.00 -11.74 3.15
C ILE A 205 -24.90 -12.15 1.97
N GLN A 206 -25.90 -12.99 2.21
CA GLN A 206 -26.82 -13.50 1.18
C GLN A 206 -27.71 -12.41 0.59
N THR A 207 -28.00 -11.33 1.33
CA THR A 207 -28.75 -10.19 0.79
C THR A 207 -27.97 -9.37 -0.24
N ASP A 208 -26.65 -9.52 -0.30
CA ASP A 208 -25.78 -8.86 -1.29
C ASP A 208 -25.21 -9.91 -2.28
N PRO A 209 -25.77 -10.01 -3.50
CA PRO A 209 -25.30 -10.96 -4.50
C PRO A 209 -23.84 -10.76 -4.92
N LEU A 210 -23.35 -9.52 -4.93
CA LEU A 210 -21.97 -9.22 -5.31
C LEU A 210 -21.01 -9.71 -4.24
N LEU A 211 -21.28 -9.37 -2.97
CA LEU A 211 -20.51 -9.83 -1.82
C LEU A 211 -20.52 -11.37 -1.72
N SER A 212 -21.69 -11.99 -1.88
CA SER A 212 -21.85 -13.44 -1.92
C SER A 212 -20.99 -14.10 -2.99
N TYR A 213 -21.05 -13.58 -4.23
CA TYR A 213 -20.24 -14.10 -5.34
C TYR A 213 -18.74 -13.97 -5.08
N GLN A 214 -18.28 -12.80 -4.63
CA GLN A 214 -16.87 -12.54 -4.33
C GLN A 214 -16.36 -13.45 -3.20
N LEU A 215 -17.16 -13.67 -2.16
CA LEU A 215 -16.80 -14.53 -1.04
C LEU A 215 -16.69 -16.00 -1.45
N LEU A 216 -17.62 -16.49 -2.30
CA LEU A 216 -17.51 -17.82 -2.88
C LEU A 216 -16.26 -17.98 -3.74
N LYS A 217 -15.87 -16.94 -4.49
CA LYS A 217 -14.63 -16.94 -5.28
C LYS A 217 -13.40 -17.05 -4.39
N ILE A 218 -13.36 -16.33 -3.26
CA ILE A 218 -12.29 -16.42 -2.27
C ILE A 218 -12.24 -17.82 -1.66
N ALA A 219 -13.37 -18.38 -1.23
CA ALA A 219 -13.43 -19.72 -0.63
C ALA A 219 -12.98 -20.83 -1.60
N ASN A 220 -13.08 -20.59 -2.91
CA ASN A 220 -12.62 -21.49 -3.97
C ASN A 220 -11.21 -21.18 -4.50
N SER A 221 -10.57 -20.10 -4.04
CA SER A 221 -9.23 -19.71 -4.49
C SER A 221 -8.17 -20.73 -4.06
N ALA A 222 -7.01 -20.76 -4.73
CA ALA A 222 -5.91 -21.67 -4.43
C ALA A 222 -5.50 -21.64 -2.94
N ALA A 223 -5.50 -20.45 -2.33
CA ALA A 223 -5.13 -20.24 -0.93
C ALA A 223 -6.05 -20.96 0.07
N PHE A 224 -7.32 -21.12 -0.29
CA PHE A 224 -8.31 -21.82 0.52
C PHE A 224 -8.77 -23.09 -0.18
N SER A 225 -8.09 -23.57 -1.22
CA SER A 225 -8.60 -24.65 -2.08
C SER A 225 -8.70 -25.98 -1.33
N GLY A 226 -9.61 -26.85 -1.75
CA GLY A 226 -9.92 -28.13 -1.12
C GLY A 226 -10.57 -29.05 -2.16
N TYR A 227 -10.75 -30.33 -1.83
CA TYR A 227 -11.16 -31.35 -2.81
C TYR A 227 -12.48 -31.08 -3.54
N GLN A 228 -13.40 -30.32 -2.94
CA GLN A 228 -14.69 -29.96 -3.54
C GLN A 228 -14.87 -28.45 -3.66
N ALA A 229 -15.52 -28.01 -4.74
CA ALA A 229 -15.88 -26.62 -4.95
C ALA A 229 -17.00 -26.19 -3.99
N VAL A 230 -16.81 -25.04 -3.35
CA VAL A 230 -17.79 -24.36 -2.48
C VAL A 230 -18.87 -23.72 -3.34
N LYS A 231 -20.14 -24.00 -3.05
CA LYS A 231 -21.31 -23.56 -3.82
C LYS A 231 -22.30 -22.72 -3.01
N SER A 232 -22.12 -22.59 -1.70
CA SER A 232 -22.98 -21.79 -0.83
C SER A 232 -22.20 -21.05 0.24
N ILE A 233 -22.80 -19.99 0.80
CA ILE A 233 -22.18 -19.20 1.88
C ILE A 233 -21.96 -20.07 3.12
N GLN A 234 -22.87 -20.98 3.42
CA GLN A 234 -22.70 -21.93 4.53
C GLN A 234 -21.45 -22.81 4.33
N GLN A 235 -21.22 -23.31 3.12
CA GLN A 235 -20.00 -24.07 2.80
C GLN A 235 -18.75 -23.19 2.86
N ALA A 236 -18.86 -21.91 2.46
CA ALA A 236 -17.76 -20.95 2.59
C ALA A 236 -17.40 -20.71 4.06
N VAL A 237 -18.40 -20.57 4.94
CA VAL A 237 -18.22 -20.45 6.39
C VAL A 237 -17.51 -21.67 6.96
N THR A 238 -17.96 -22.88 6.63
CA THR A 238 -17.30 -24.12 7.11
C THR A 238 -15.85 -24.19 6.69
N ARG A 239 -15.52 -23.67 5.51
CA ARG A 239 -14.18 -23.75 4.93
C ARG A 239 -13.23 -22.68 5.43
N LEU A 240 -13.69 -21.44 5.48
CA LEU A 240 -12.89 -20.29 5.92
C LEU A 240 -12.83 -20.23 7.44
N GLY A 241 -13.86 -20.70 8.14
CA GLY A 241 -14.09 -20.38 9.54
C GLY A 241 -14.63 -18.96 9.70
N ILE A 242 -15.27 -18.70 10.84
CA ILE A 242 -15.98 -17.44 11.09
C ILE A 242 -15.05 -16.21 11.13
N ILE A 243 -13.84 -16.36 11.66
CA ILE A 243 -12.88 -15.25 11.76
C ILE A 243 -12.46 -14.78 10.37
N HIS A 244 -12.00 -15.70 9.50
CA HIS A 244 -11.63 -15.35 8.14
C HIS A 244 -12.82 -14.87 7.30
N LEU A 245 -14.01 -15.41 7.53
CA LEU A 245 -15.24 -14.94 6.89
C LEU A 245 -15.50 -13.46 7.21
N LYS A 246 -15.49 -13.08 8.50
CA LYS A 246 -15.69 -11.70 8.93
C LYS A 246 -14.66 -10.76 8.29
N ASN A 247 -13.39 -11.16 8.30
CA ASN A 247 -12.30 -10.38 7.71
C ASN A 247 -12.51 -10.16 6.20
N TRP A 248 -12.86 -11.20 5.45
CA TRP A 248 -13.10 -11.08 4.00
C TRP A 248 -14.33 -10.25 3.69
N VAL A 249 -15.41 -10.40 4.45
CA VAL A 249 -16.61 -9.55 4.28
C VAL A 249 -16.25 -8.09 4.49
N MET A 250 -15.45 -7.77 5.51
CA MET A 250 -15.01 -6.41 5.79
C MET A 250 -14.17 -5.83 4.64
N VAL A 251 -13.16 -6.57 4.16
CA VAL A 251 -12.30 -6.18 3.04
C VAL A 251 -13.12 -5.95 1.76
N LEU A 252 -14.00 -6.88 1.40
CA LEU A 252 -14.85 -6.77 0.21
C LEU A 252 -15.82 -5.59 0.30
N SER A 253 -16.38 -5.35 1.48
CA SER A 253 -17.31 -4.24 1.69
C SER A 253 -16.60 -2.89 1.61
N MET A 254 -15.40 -2.77 2.18
CA MET A 254 -14.54 -1.60 2.05
C MET A 254 -14.21 -1.32 0.58
N LYS A 255 -13.86 -2.36 -0.18
CA LYS A 255 -13.58 -2.26 -1.62
C LYS A 255 -14.80 -1.82 -2.44
N ASN A 256 -15.99 -2.36 -2.15
CA ASN A 256 -17.18 -2.13 -2.97
C ASN A 256 -17.83 -0.76 -2.72
N VAL A 257 -17.50 -0.06 -1.62
CA VAL A 257 -18.16 1.18 -1.19
C VAL A 257 -17.41 2.44 -1.62
N SER A 258 -16.11 2.33 -1.91
CA SER A 258 -15.25 3.47 -2.17
C SER A 258 -14.81 3.55 -3.63
N ASP A 259 -14.88 4.75 -4.21
CA ASP A 259 -14.31 5.07 -5.53
C ASP A 259 -12.80 5.33 -5.45
N LYS A 260 -12.18 5.08 -4.29
CA LYS A 260 -10.75 5.25 -4.06
C LYS A 260 -9.93 4.13 -4.71
N PRO A 261 -8.62 4.35 -4.92
CA PRO A 261 -7.72 3.30 -5.38
C PRO A 261 -7.79 2.06 -4.49
N VAL A 262 -7.80 0.88 -5.11
CA VAL A 262 -7.87 -0.41 -4.39
C VAL A 262 -6.66 -0.61 -3.47
N GLU A 263 -5.55 0.07 -3.79
CA GLU A 263 -4.31 0.10 -3.04
C GLU A 263 -4.49 0.58 -1.59
N ILE A 264 -5.48 1.44 -1.29
CA ILE A 264 -5.80 1.84 0.09
C ILE A 264 -6.29 0.61 0.89
N VAL A 265 -7.18 -0.20 0.30
CA VAL A 265 -7.69 -1.42 0.94
C VAL A 265 -6.60 -2.49 1.01
N GLU A 266 -5.73 -2.59 -0.01
CA GLU A 266 -4.57 -3.49 0.01
C GLU A 266 -3.62 -3.14 1.15
N SER A 267 -3.30 -1.86 1.35
CA SER A 267 -2.48 -1.39 2.47
C SER A 267 -3.13 -1.70 3.81
N GLY A 268 -4.43 -1.44 3.98
CA GLY A 268 -5.18 -1.85 5.18
C GLY A 268 -5.07 -3.36 5.46
N LEU A 269 -5.13 -4.20 4.43
CA LEU A 269 -4.99 -5.65 4.58
C LEU A 269 -3.55 -6.07 4.94
N ILE A 270 -2.53 -5.42 4.35
CA ILE A 270 -1.12 -5.65 4.72
C ILE A 270 -0.92 -5.28 6.19
N ARG A 271 -1.39 -4.09 6.61
CA ARG A 271 -1.31 -3.61 8.00
C ARG A 271 -2.02 -4.55 8.96
N ALA A 272 -3.20 -5.05 8.59
CA ALA A 272 -3.95 -6.03 9.38
C ALA A 272 -3.17 -7.33 9.61
N GLN A 273 -2.59 -7.90 8.54
CA GLN A 273 -1.85 -9.16 8.64
C GLN A 273 -0.53 -8.99 9.38
N MET A 274 0.19 -7.89 9.16
CA MET A 274 1.41 -7.59 9.89
C MET A 274 1.12 -7.42 11.38
N ALA A 275 0.12 -6.59 11.72
CA ALA A 275 -0.27 -6.37 13.11
C ALA A 275 -0.67 -7.69 13.79
N GLN A 276 -1.47 -8.53 13.11
CA GLN A 276 -1.83 -9.84 13.64
C GLN A 276 -0.61 -10.73 13.91
N LYS A 277 0.32 -10.84 12.94
CA LYS A 277 1.51 -11.69 13.08
C LYS A 277 2.43 -11.20 14.20
N LEU A 278 2.63 -9.89 14.31
CA LEU A 278 3.47 -9.30 15.36
C LEU A 278 2.80 -9.41 16.74
N ALA A 279 1.47 -9.30 16.81
CA ALA A 279 0.72 -9.50 18.06
C ALA A 279 0.87 -10.93 18.59
N HIS A 280 0.96 -11.96 17.73
CA HIS A 280 1.21 -13.34 18.17
C HIS A 280 2.52 -13.47 18.99
N ALA A 281 3.54 -12.66 18.72
CA ALA A 281 4.79 -12.65 19.48
C ALA A 281 4.74 -11.77 20.75
N ASN A 282 3.65 -11.02 20.98
CA ASN A 282 3.48 -10.13 22.12
C ASN A 282 2.31 -10.57 22.99
N GLN A 283 2.60 -11.11 24.17
CA GLN A 283 1.60 -11.67 25.10
C GLN A 283 0.58 -10.65 25.62
N ASN A 284 0.85 -9.35 25.49
CA ASN A 284 -0.06 -8.28 25.91
C ASN A 284 -1.07 -7.90 24.82
N LEU A 285 -1.02 -8.52 23.65
CA LEU A 285 -1.85 -8.17 22.50
C LEU A 285 -2.78 -9.31 22.10
N CYS A 286 -4.01 -8.96 21.76
CA CYS A 286 -4.94 -9.85 21.10
C CYS A 286 -4.73 -9.79 19.58
N GLU A 287 -4.47 -10.94 18.95
CA GLU A 287 -4.30 -11.05 17.49
C GLU A 287 -5.51 -10.52 16.71
N GLN A 288 -6.73 -10.80 17.17
CA GLN A 288 -7.95 -10.33 16.49
C GLN A 288 -8.12 -8.81 16.60
N SER A 289 -7.81 -8.23 17.77
CA SER A 289 -7.80 -6.77 17.94
C SER A 289 -6.73 -6.11 17.07
N ALA A 290 -5.53 -6.69 16.99
CA ALA A 290 -4.44 -6.19 16.15
C ALA A 290 -4.79 -6.25 14.66
N TYR A 291 -5.37 -7.36 14.18
CA TYR A 291 -5.86 -7.48 12.81
C TYR A 291 -6.89 -6.38 12.48
N THR A 292 -7.90 -6.23 13.35
CA THR A 292 -8.97 -5.23 13.16
C THR A 292 -8.41 -3.81 13.16
N THR A 293 -7.49 -3.52 14.07
CA THR A 293 -6.80 -2.23 14.18
C THR A 293 -6.02 -1.90 12.91
N GLY A 294 -5.23 -2.85 12.40
CA GLY A 294 -4.50 -2.68 11.13
C GLY A 294 -5.44 -2.47 9.94
N LEU A 295 -6.52 -3.25 9.84
CA LEU A 295 -7.48 -3.15 8.74
C LEU A 295 -8.24 -1.82 8.75
N LEU A 296 -8.66 -1.35 9.93
CA LEU A 296 -9.40 -0.09 10.10
C LEU A 296 -8.52 1.15 10.03
N SER A 297 -7.19 1.01 10.02
CA SER A 297 -6.26 2.13 9.98
C SER A 297 -6.35 2.99 8.72
N VAL A 298 -7.02 2.50 7.67
CA VAL A 298 -7.24 3.20 6.39
C VAL A 298 -8.69 3.66 6.20
N LEU A 299 -9.55 3.50 7.21
CA LEU A 299 -10.99 3.75 7.05
C LEU A 299 -11.30 5.24 6.80
N ASP A 300 -10.54 6.14 7.42
CA ASP A 300 -10.69 7.59 7.26
C ASP A 300 -10.35 8.06 5.84
N SER A 301 -9.25 7.58 5.28
CA SER A 301 -8.85 7.86 3.91
C SER A 301 -9.79 7.20 2.88
N LEU A 302 -10.29 6.00 3.18
CA LEU A 302 -11.25 5.29 2.34
C LEU A 302 -12.61 6.01 2.26
N LEU A 303 -13.06 6.58 3.38
CA LEU A 303 -14.37 7.21 3.51
C LEU A 303 -14.34 8.74 3.41
N ASP A 304 -13.16 9.36 3.27
CA ASP A 304 -12.97 10.81 3.29
C ASP A 304 -13.67 11.45 4.49
N SER A 305 -13.42 10.92 5.67
CA SER A 305 -14.04 11.39 6.92
C SER A 305 -13.06 11.22 8.07
N PRO A 306 -13.01 12.16 9.04
CA PRO A 306 -12.12 12.02 10.19
C PRO A 306 -12.37 10.71 10.94
N MET A 307 -11.28 10.02 11.34
CA MET A 307 -11.37 8.74 12.05
C MET A 307 -12.29 8.83 13.28
N SER A 308 -12.24 9.92 14.03
CA SER A 308 -13.12 10.16 15.19
C SER A 308 -14.62 10.02 14.86
N VAL A 309 -15.06 10.61 13.75
CA VAL A 309 -16.47 10.57 13.31
C VAL A 309 -16.89 9.15 12.90
N LEU A 310 -15.95 8.37 12.36
CA LEU A 310 -16.21 7.00 11.90
C LEU A 310 -16.27 6.02 13.05
N ILE A 311 -15.33 6.12 13.99
CA ILE A 311 -15.24 5.25 15.17
C ILE A 311 -16.41 5.46 16.12
N ASP A 312 -16.98 6.67 16.20
CA ASP A 312 -18.20 6.93 16.98
C ASP A 312 -19.44 6.16 16.45
N LYS A 313 -19.39 5.66 15.22
CA LYS A 313 -20.47 4.89 14.58
C LYS A 313 -20.28 3.38 14.68
N ILE A 314 -19.18 2.92 15.27
CA ILE A 314 -18.81 1.50 15.36
C ILE A 314 -18.49 1.14 16.81
N THR A 315 -19.06 0.04 17.29
CA THR A 315 -18.76 -0.53 18.60
C THR A 315 -17.48 -1.34 18.52
N LEU A 316 -16.38 -0.72 18.95
CA LEU A 316 -15.06 -1.34 19.04
C LEU A 316 -14.61 -1.40 20.51
N ALA A 317 -13.72 -2.36 20.81
CA ALA A 317 -13.01 -2.39 22.08
C ALA A 317 -12.19 -1.11 22.29
N ASP A 318 -12.08 -0.64 23.54
CA ASP A 318 -11.43 0.64 23.85
C ASP A 318 -9.97 0.68 23.41
N GLU A 319 -9.25 -0.45 23.50
CA GLU A 319 -7.88 -0.57 23.01
C GLU A 319 -7.74 -0.32 21.50
N ILE A 320 -8.73 -0.74 20.69
CA ILE A 320 -8.77 -0.50 19.25
C ILE A 320 -9.07 0.98 18.99
N LYS A 321 -10.01 1.57 19.72
CA LYS A 321 -10.34 3.00 19.60
C LYS A 321 -9.13 3.88 19.93
N MET A 322 -8.44 3.61 21.03
CA MET A 322 -7.23 4.35 21.41
C MET A 322 -6.14 4.22 20.34
N ALA A 323 -5.89 3.00 19.85
CA ALA A 323 -4.91 2.79 18.78
C ALA A 323 -5.25 3.57 17.49
N LEU A 324 -6.52 3.57 17.07
CA LEU A 324 -6.98 4.23 15.85
C LEU A 324 -7.05 5.76 15.97
N LEU A 325 -7.34 6.30 17.15
CA LEU A 325 -7.53 7.75 17.36
C LEU A 325 -6.26 8.47 17.80
N SER A 326 -5.54 7.93 18.78
CA SER A 326 -4.38 8.58 19.40
C SER A 326 -3.06 7.85 19.18
N ARG A 327 -3.07 6.65 18.59
CA ARG A 327 -1.89 5.77 18.45
C ARG A 327 -1.27 5.41 19.82
N GLU A 328 -2.09 5.36 20.86
CA GLU A 328 -1.65 5.07 22.23
C GLU A 328 -1.90 3.61 22.65
N GLY A 329 -1.20 3.18 23.70
CA GLY A 329 -1.24 1.83 24.24
C GLY A 329 -0.51 0.81 23.36
N ALA A 330 -0.45 -0.45 23.81
CA ALA A 330 0.31 -1.49 23.12
C ALA A 330 -0.16 -1.72 21.67
N LEU A 331 -1.47 -1.64 21.40
CA LEU A 331 -2.00 -1.70 20.04
C LEU A 331 -1.65 -0.47 19.20
N GLY A 332 -1.60 0.72 19.81
CA GLY A 332 -1.22 1.96 19.14
C GLY A 332 0.26 1.98 18.73
N GLU A 333 1.14 1.50 19.61
CA GLU A 333 2.58 1.33 19.34
C GLU A 333 2.82 0.30 18.23
N LEU A 334 2.13 -0.85 18.29
CA LEU A 334 2.17 -1.85 17.23
C LEU A 334 1.68 -1.26 15.90
N LEU A 335 0.54 -0.54 15.91
CA LEU A 335 0.00 0.07 14.70
C LEU A 335 0.97 1.09 14.11
N SER A 336 1.62 1.91 14.94
CA SER A 336 2.61 2.89 14.51
C SER A 336 3.82 2.22 13.85
N THR A 337 4.30 1.12 14.43
CA THR A 337 5.39 0.30 13.86
C THR A 337 5.01 -0.25 12.49
N VAL A 338 3.80 -0.80 12.37
CA VAL A 338 3.31 -1.40 11.12
C VAL A 338 3.12 -0.36 10.02
N ILE A 339 2.53 0.80 10.34
CA ILE A 339 2.36 1.90 9.38
C ILE A 339 3.72 2.43 8.94
N ALA A 340 4.61 2.73 9.88
CA ALA A 340 5.95 3.24 9.57
C ALA A 340 6.74 2.28 8.68
N TYR A 341 6.67 0.97 8.93
CA TYR A 341 7.31 -0.01 8.06
C TYR A 341 6.68 -0.03 6.66
N GLU A 342 5.35 -0.10 6.55
CA GLU A 342 4.64 -0.25 5.27
C GLU A 342 4.74 1.00 4.38
N GLU A 343 4.79 2.19 4.99
CA GLU A 343 5.04 3.46 4.30
C GLU A 343 6.55 3.74 4.12
N GLY A 344 7.43 2.87 4.61
CA GLY A 344 8.89 3.02 4.43
C GLY A 344 9.50 4.19 5.22
N HIS A 345 8.79 4.69 6.23
CA HIS A 345 9.27 5.66 7.23
C HIS A 345 10.11 4.95 8.29
N TRP A 346 11.18 4.27 7.88
CA TRP A 346 11.97 3.42 8.76
C TRP A 346 12.73 4.19 9.85
N GLU A 347 12.95 5.48 9.66
CA GLU A 347 13.50 6.40 10.67
C GLU A 347 12.60 6.54 11.91
N ALA A 348 11.30 6.20 11.78
CA ALA A 348 10.36 6.18 12.90
C ALA A 348 10.33 4.84 13.66
N LEU A 349 11.08 3.83 13.19
CA LEU A 349 11.13 2.50 13.82
C LEU A 349 12.21 2.43 14.90
N ASN A 350 11.92 1.67 15.96
CA ASN A 350 12.88 1.35 17.03
C ASN A 350 13.78 0.15 16.66
N GLY A 351 14.18 0.05 15.39
CA GLY A 351 15.02 -1.04 14.85
C GLY A 351 14.31 -1.94 13.84
N ASP A 352 15.00 -3.01 13.43
CA ASP A 352 14.56 -3.95 12.39
C ASP A 352 13.63 -5.05 12.89
N GLU A 353 13.44 -5.15 14.20
CA GLU A 353 12.71 -6.24 14.86
C GLU A 353 11.60 -5.74 15.79
N TYR A 354 10.56 -6.55 15.95
CA TYR A 354 9.51 -6.37 16.95
C TYR A 354 9.31 -7.68 17.72
N CYS A 355 9.54 -7.66 19.04
CA CYS A 355 9.51 -8.85 19.90
C CYS A 355 10.34 -10.04 19.34
N GLY A 356 11.50 -9.74 18.74
CA GLY A 356 12.39 -10.74 18.13
C GLY A 356 11.96 -11.26 16.76
N MET A 357 10.90 -10.69 16.16
CA MET A 357 10.50 -10.97 14.78
C MET A 357 11.09 -9.92 13.84
N ASP A 358 11.77 -10.36 12.78
CA ASP A 358 12.26 -9.49 11.70
C ASP A 358 11.08 -8.88 10.92
N LEU A 359 10.99 -7.55 10.92
CA LEU A 359 9.89 -6.82 10.28
C LEU A 359 9.85 -7.03 8.76
N SER A 360 11.01 -7.19 8.13
CA SER A 360 11.11 -7.43 6.69
C SER A 360 10.57 -8.80 6.32
N GLN A 361 10.90 -9.84 7.07
CA GLN A 361 10.35 -11.19 6.87
C GLN A 361 8.83 -11.20 7.06
N VAL A 362 8.33 -10.51 8.10
CA VAL A 362 6.89 -10.38 8.36
C VAL A 362 6.18 -9.69 7.21
N TYR A 363 6.67 -8.54 6.75
CA TYR A 363 6.08 -7.80 5.63
C TYR A 363 6.03 -8.63 4.34
N ILE A 364 7.14 -9.29 3.99
CA ILE A 364 7.21 -10.13 2.78
C ILE A 364 6.22 -11.29 2.84
N ALA A 365 6.11 -11.97 3.99
CA ALA A 365 5.13 -13.03 4.19
C ALA A 365 3.68 -12.53 4.07
N CYS A 366 3.39 -11.31 4.55
CA CYS A 366 2.08 -10.68 4.40
C CYS A 366 1.77 -10.32 2.95
N LEU A 367 2.74 -9.78 2.20
CA LEU A 367 2.55 -9.48 0.77
C LEU A 367 2.12 -10.70 -0.05
N GLU A 368 2.71 -11.86 0.22
CA GLU A 368 2.32 -13.11 -0.43
C GLU A 368 0.87 -13.48 -0.10
N GLN A 369 0.47 -13.38 1.18
CA GLN A 369 -0.91 -13.67 1.59
C GLN A 369 -1.91 -12.70 0.96
N VAL A 370 -1.57 -11.41 0.89
CA VAL A 370 -2.42 -10.39 0.26
C VAL A 370 -2.54 -10.59 -1.26
N SER A 371 -1.48 -11.02 -1.95
CA SER A 371 -1.52 -11.22 -3.40
C SER A 371 -2.49 -12.34 -3.81
N PHE A 372 -2.60 -13.42 -3.03
CA PHE A 372 -3.62 -14.45 -3.23
C PHE A 372 -5.03 -13.89 -3.09
N GLY A 373 -5.22 -13.02 -2.09
CA GLY A 373 -6.43 -12.23 -1.90
C GLY A 373 -6.77 -11.35 -3.09
N LYS A 374 -5.78 -10.62 -3.61
CA LYS A 374 -5.93 -9.71 -4.75
C LYS A 374 -6.41 -10.43 -6.00
N LYS A 375 -5.83 -11.58 -6.34
CA LYS A 375 -6.27 -12.41 -7.48
C LYS A 375 -7.74 -12.83 -7.31
N ALA A 376 -8.12 -13.25 -6.10
CA ALA A 376 -9.51 -13.58 -5.79
C ALA A 376 -10.45 -12.34 -5.89
N MET A 377 -10.00 -11.17 -5.46
CA MET A 377 -10.78 -9.91 -5.47
C MET A 377 -10.92 -9.25 -6.85
N THR A 378 -9.89 -9.29 -7.68
CA THR A 378 -9.84 -8.66 -9.02
C THR A 378 -10.36 -9.59 -10.11
N GLY A 379 -10.38 -10.88 -9.80
CA GLY A 379 -10.96 -11.91 -10.63
C GLY A 379 -10.12 -12.38 -11.80
N MET A 380 -8.85 -11.97 -11.83
CA MET A 380 -7.79 -12.48 -12.70
C MET A 380 -7.06 -13.65 -12.06
#